data_AF-A0A3A8ZBI1-F1
#
_entry.id   AF-A0A3A8ZBI1-F1
#
_cell.length_a   1.000
_cell.length_b   1.000
_cell.length_c   1.000
_cell.angle_alpha   90.00
_cell.angle_beta   90.00
_cell.angle_gamma   90.00
#
_symmetry.space_group_name_H-M   'P 1'
#
loop_
_entity.id
_entity.type
_entity.pdbx_description
1 polymer ?
#
loop_
_entity_poly.entity_id
_entity_poly.type
_entity_poly.pdbx_seq_one_letter_code
_entity_poly.pdbx_strand_id
1 'polypeptide(L)' 'MEIDSKAIIQRVEEMYRYYEVDLAFLETLDDEQKMKGLKGVLAELDLKKKVSYTPDDLSFIKQIYSLFC' A
#
# COMPACT_ATOMS: atom_id res chain seq x y z
N MET A 1 14.31 11.83 -8.16
CA MET A 1 13.25 11.91 -7.14
C MET A 1 13.63 10.96 -6.05
N GLU A 2 13.87 11.47 -4.84
CA GLU A 2 14.03 10.62 -3.67
C GLU A 2 12.64 10.08 -3.33
N ILE A 3 12.50 8.75 -3.31
CA ILE A 3 11.24 8.11 -2.96
C ILE A 3 11.10 8.22 -1.44
N ASP A 4 10.18 9.06 -0.97
CA ASP A 4 9.86 9.13 0.46
C ASP A 4 9.11 7.87 0.88
N SER A 5 9.89 6.88 1.31
CA SER A 5 9.40 5.57 1.75
C SER A 5 8.43 5.68 2.93
N LYS A 6 8.62 6.67 3.82
CA LYS A 6 7.73 6.89 4.96
C LYS A 6 6.38 7.41 4.51
N ALA A 7 6.37 8.36 3.57
CA ALA A 7 5.13 8.88 3.00
C ALA A 7 4.33 7.76 2.28
N ILE A 8 5.02 6.86 1.57
CA ILE A 8 4.38 5.71 0.91
C ILE A 8 3.79 4.73 1.92
N ILE A 9 4.56 4.33 2.94
CA ILE A 9 4.07 3.42 3.98
C ILE A 9 2.85 4.02 4.68
N GLN A 10 2.95 5.29 5.08
CA GLN A 10 1.85 5.99 5.74
C GLN A 10 0.60 6.03 4.86
N ARG A 11 0.76 6.33 3.56
CA ARG A 11 -0.37 6.31 2.62
C ARG A 11 -1.01 4.93 2.52
N VAL A 12 -0.21 3.86 2.50
CA VAL A 12 -0.74 2.49 2.47
C VAL A 12 -1.47 2.13 3.75
N GLU A 13 -0.94 2.49 4.92
CA GLU A 13 -1.62 2.28 6.21
C GLU A 13 -2.96 3.01 6.28
N GLU A 14 -3.03 4.25 5.75
CA GLU A 14 -4.28 4.99 5.60
C GLU A 14 -5.26 4.27 4.69
N MET A 15 -4.79 3.69 3.58
CA MET A 15 -5.64 2.92 2.67
C MET A 15 -6.20 1.66 3.36
N TYR A 16 -5.40 0.91 4.13
CA TYR A 16 -5.91 -0.24 4.89
C TYR A 16 -7.08 0.15 5.80
N ARG A 17 -6.92 1.26 6.54
CA ARG A 17 -7.98 1.77 7.41
C ARG A 17 -9.22 2.21 6.62
N TYR A 18 -9.02 2.98 5.55
CA TYR A 18 -10.11 3.50 4.73
C TYR A 18 -10.92 2.39 4.06
N TYR A 19 -10.25 1.32 3.61
CA TYR A 19 -10.89 0.17 2.94
C TYR A 19 -11.34 -0.93 3.90
N GLU A 20 -11.29 -0.67 5.21
CA GLU A 20 -11.66 -1.58 6.29
C GLU A 20 -10.95 -2.94 6.22
N VAL A 21 -9.66 -2.92 5.83
CA VAL A 21 -8.78 -4.08 5.85
C VAL A 21 -8.02 -4.11 7.18
N ASP A 22 -7.98 -5.30 7.77
CA ASP A 22 -7.26 -5.54 9.02
C ASP A 22 -5.75 -5.28 8.88
N LEU A 23 -5.15 -4.65 9.88
CA LEU A 23 -3.75 -4.23 9.86
C LEU A 23 -2.77 -5.32 10.30
N ALA A 24 -3.23 -6.49 10.76
CA ALA A 24 -2.35 -7.51 11.33
C ALA A 24 -1.26 -7.96 10.34
N PHE A 25 -1.57 -8.02 9.04
CA PHE A 25 -0.54 -8.31 8.03
C PHE A 25 0.55 -7.23 8.01
N LEU A 26 0.17 -5.96 7.89
CA LEU A 26 1.11 -4.82 7.90
C LEU A 26 1.92 -4.73 9.19
N GLU A 27 1.31 -5.01 10.34
CA GLU A 27 1.95 -4.93 11.65
C GLU A 27 2.98 -6.04 11.88
N THR A 28 2.94 -7.13 11.11
CA THR A 28 4.00 -8.16 11.14
C THR A 28 5.27 -7.78 10.37
N LEU A 29 5.25 -6.65 9.64
CA LEU A 29 6.34 -6.21 8.80
C LEU A 29 6.97 -4.93 9.37
N ASP A 30 8.29 -4.85 9.37
CA ASP A 30 8.99 -3.57 9.58
C ASP A 30 8.93 -2.68 8.31
N ASP A 31 9.31 -1.42 8.43
CA ASP A 31 9.25 -0.45 7.32
C ASP A 31 10.08 -0.88 6.10
N GLU A 32 11.22 -1.54 6.31
CA GLU A 32 12.07 -2.04 5.22
C GLU A 32 11.38 -3.18 4.48
N GLN A 33 10.77 -4.11 5.22
CA GLN A 33 9.99 -5.22 4.70
C GLN A 33 8.73 -4.74 3.97
N LYS A 34 8.02 -3.74 4.51
CA LYS A 34 6.86 -3.11 3.84
C LYS A 34 7.25 -2.52 2.49
N MET A 35 8.39 -1.81 2.40
CA MET A 35 8.85 -1.24 1.14
C MET A 35 9.34 -2.29 0.14
N LYS A 36 10.13 -3.27 0.58
CA LYS A 36 10.60 -4.36 -0.29
C LYS A 36 9.44 -5.23 -0.78
N GLY A 37 8.44 -5.45 0.07
CA GLY A 37 7.24 -6.24 -0.19
C GLY A 37 6.04 -5.43 -0.68
N LEU A 38 6.22 -4.17 -1.08
CA LEU A 38 5.12 -3.23 -1.28
C LEU A 38 4.08 -3.70 -2.32
N LYS A 39 4.51 -4.39 -3.38
CA LYS A 39 3.59 -5.02 -4.35
C LYS A 39 2.70 -6.09 -3.69
N GLY A 40 3.26 -6.87 -2.77
CA GLY A 40 2.51 -7.88 -2.00
C GLY A 40 1.55 -7.24 -0.99
N VAL A 41 1.99 -6.17 -0.33
CA VAL A 41 1.16 -5.35 0.56
C VAL A 41 -0.06 -4.77 -0.18
N LEU A 42 0.16 -4.22 -1.38
CA LEU A 42 -0.93 -3.68 -2.21
C LEU A 42 -1.84 -4.79 -2.76
N ALA A 43 -1.30 -5.98 -3.05
CA ALA A 43 -2.10 -7.12 -3.46
C ALA A 43 -3.00 -7.64 -2.33
N GLU A 44 -2.50 -7.71 -1.10
CA GLU A 44 -3.31 -8.12 0.06
C GLU A 44 -4.45 -7.13 0.33
N LEU A 45 -4.15 -5.83 0.27
CA LEU A 45 -5.16 -4.77 0.32
C LEU A 45 -6.21 -4.94 -0.77
N ASP A 46 -5.79 -5.19 -2.01
CA ASP A 46 -6.71 -5.36 -3.15
C ASP A 46 -7.63 -6.57 -2.98
N LEU A 47 -7.11 -7.67 -2.42
CA LEU A 47 -7.88 -8.88 -2.17
C LEU A 47 -8.91 -8.72 -1.04
N LYS A 48 -8.60 -7.90 -0.02
CA LYS A 48 -9.40 -7.81 1.21
C LYS A 48 -10.27 -6.56 1.33
N LYS A 49 -10.04 -5.52 0.51
CA LYS A 49 -10.84 -4.29 0.53
C LYS A 49 -12.33 -4.61 0.38
N LYS A 50 -13.17 -3.89 1.12
CA LYS A 50 -14.64 -4.09 1.05
C LYS A 50 -15.31 -3.29 -0.05
N VAL A 51 -14.64 -2.25 -0.54
CA VAL A 51 -15.14 -1.35 -1.58
C VAL A 51 -14.06 -1.10 -2.63
N SER A 52 -14.48 -0.66 -3.82
CA SER A 52 -13.57 -0.35 -4.92
C SER A 52 -12.67 0.84 -4.62
N TYR A 53 -11.45 0.82 -5.17
CA TYR A 53 -10.53 1.95 -5.07
C TYR A 53 -11.06 3.21 -5.74
N THR A 54 -10.72 4.37 -5.16
CA THR A 54 -10.92 5.66 -5.82
C THR A 54 -9.97 5.82 -7.03
N PRO A 55 -10.27 6.71 -7.98
CA PRO A 55 -9.36 7.04 -9.07
C PRO A 55 -7.97 7.50 -8.60
N ASP A 56 -7.91 8.26 -7.50
CA ASP A 56 -6.67 8.75 -6.92
C ASP A 56 -5.83 7.61 -6.35
N ASP A 57 -6.45 6.65 -5.67
CA ASP A 57 -5.77 5.45 -5.16
C ASP A 57 -5.26 4.56 -6.30
N LEU A 58 -6.03 4.42 -7.38
CA LEU A 58 -5.57 3.70 -8.57
C LEU A 58 -4.37 4.40 -9.23
N SER A 59 -4.36 5.74 -9.25
CA SER A 59 -3.22 6.53 -9.75
C SER A 59 -1.98 6.30 -8.88
N PHE A 60 -2.13 6.35 -7.56
CA PHE A 60 -1.06 6.04 -6.61
C PHE A 60 -0.52 4.63 -6.80
N ILE A 61 -1.39 3.62 -6.83
CA ILE A 61 -0.99 2.22 -7.02
C ILE A 61 -0.22 2.06 -8.34
N LYS A 62 -0.71 2.63 -9.44
CA LYS A 62 -0.01 2.59 -10.73
C LYS A 62 1.38 3.21 -10.64
N GLN A 63 1.53 4.37 -9.98
CA GLN A 63 2.83 4.99 -9.77
C GLN A 63 3.77 4.06 -9.01
N ILE A 64 3.29 3.40 -7.93
CA ILE A 64 4.08 2.42 -7.19
C ILE A 64 4.55 1.29 -8.12
N TYR A 65 3.66 0.67 -8.90
CA TYR A 65 4.07 -0.40 -9.83
C TYR A 65 5.12 0.07 -10.85
N SER A 66 5.02 1.31 -11.33
CA SER A 66 5.98 1.90 -12.26
C SER A 66 7.35 2.19 -11.64
N LEU A 67 7.47 2.37 -10.32
CA LEU A 67 8.76 2.60 -9.65
C LEU A 67 9.62 1.34 -9.57
N PHE A 68 9.01 0.16 -9.70
CA PHE A 68 9.66 -1.14 -9.56
C PHE A 68 9.64 -1.95 -10.87
N CYS A 69 9.59 -1.27 -12.02
CA CYS A 69 9.69 -1.79 -13.38
C CYS A 69 10.72 -0.96 -14.15
#